data_AF-A0A352BDK1-F1
#
_entry.id   AF-A0A352BDK1-F1
#
_cell.length_a   1.000
_cell.length_b   1.000
_cell.length_c   1.000
_cell.angle_alpha   90.00
_cell.angle_beta   90.00
_cell.angle_gamma   90.00
#
_symmetry.space_group_name_H-M   'P 1'
#
loop_
_entity.id
_entity.type
_entity.pdbx_description
1 polymer ?
#
loop_
_entity_poly.entity_id
_entity_poly.type
_entity_poly.pdbx_seq_one_letter_code
_entity_poly.pdbx_strand_id
1 'polypeptide(L)' 'MNIIQKINDAILQPIVMLLMALAVAYFLYGVMKFVRDQSSEDAQVEGKRHMVWGVVGIAIMVSVWGILNFINEFVIGFSR' A
#
# COMPACT_ATOMS: atom_id res chain seq x y z
N MET A 1 24.63 15.07 -1.30
CA MET A 1 23.16 14.97 -1.39
C MET A 1 22.71 15.65 -2.67
N ASN A 2 22.41 14.85 -3.68
CA ASN A 2 21.93 15.35 -4.97
C ASN A 2 20.48 15.85 -4.81
N ILE A 3 20.06 16.80 -5.66
CA ILE A 3 18.69 17.36 -5.62
C ILE A 3 17.63 16.25 -5.70
N ILE A 4 17.90 15.22 -6.50
CA ILE A 4 17.05 14.03 -6.64
C ILE A 4 16.86 13.31 -5.29
N GLN A 5 17.92 13.17 -4.48
CA GLN A 5 17.84 12.51 -3.17
C GLN A 5 16.98 13.33 -2.19
N LYS A 6 17.14 14.66 -2.19
CA LYS A 6 16.31 15.54 -1.36
C LYS A 6 14.82 15.44 -1.69
N ILE A 7 14.48 15.38 -2.98
CA ILE A 7 13.08 15.22 -3.42
C ILE A 7 12.53 13.86 -2.98
N ASN A 8 13.32 12.79 -3.14
CA ASN A 8 12.91 11.47 -2.71
C ASN A 8 12.62 11.42 -1.20
N ASP A 9 13.54 11.92 -0.38
CA ASP A 9 13.46 11.78 1.07
C ASP A 9 12.44 12.75 1.69
N ALA A 10 12.28 13.96 1.14
CA ALA A 10 11.37 14.96 1.69
C ALA A 10 9.94 14.86 1.15
N ILE A 11 9.73 14.26 -0.03
CA ILE A 11 8.42 14.27 -0.71
C ILE A 11 7.94 12.84 -0.99
N LEU A 12 8.72 12.03 -1.70
CA LEU A 12 8.26 10.70 -2.12
C LEU A 12 8.08 9.76 -0.93
N GLN A 13 9.07 9.68 -0.04
CA GLN A 13 9.03 8.76 1.10
C GLN A 13 7.87 9.06 2.06
N PRO A 14 7.60 10.33 2.45
CA PRO A 14 6.43 10.66 3.27
C PRO A 14 5.10 10.38 2.58
N ILE A 15 4.99 10.64 1.26
CA ILE A 15 3.76 10.35 0.50
C ILE A 15 3.49 8.85 0.46
N VAL A 16 4.50 8.02 0.17
CA VAL A 16 4.39 6.56 0.18
C VAL A 16 3.93 6.07 1.56
N MET A 17 4.50 6.61 2.63
CA MET A 17 4.10 6.27 4.01
C MET A 17 2.66 6.68 4.32
N LEU A 18 2.23 7.86 3.87
CA LEU A 18 0.85 8.34 4.03
C LEU A 18 -0.13 7.44 3.26
N LEU A 19 0.19 7.09 2.00
CA LEU A 19 -0.64 6.21 1.18
C LEU A 19 -0.76 4.80 1.80
N MET A 20 0.32 4.28 2.39
CA MET A 20 0.28 3.01 3.13
C MET A 20 -0.67 3.11 4.33
N ALA A 21 -0.55 4.17 5.13
CA ALA A 21 -1.43 4.38 6.28
C ALA A 21 -2.90 4.48 5.86
N LEU A 22 -3.20 5.18 4.76
CA LEU A 22 -4.54 5.28 4.19
C LEU A 22 -5.07 3.93 3.68
N ALA A 23 -4.25 3.14 2.99
CA ALA A 23 -4.63 1.82 2.51
C ALA A 23 -5.00 0.88 3.67
N VAL A 24 -4.18 0.88 4.73
CA VAL A 24 -4.45 0.11 5.96
C VAL A 24 -5.71 0.63 6.66
N ALA A 25 -5.88 1.94 6.80
CA ALA A 25 -7.08 2.53 7.40
C ALA A 25 -8.35 2.16 6.62
N TYR A 26 -8.31 2.19 5.29
CA TYR A 26 -9.43 1.81 4.42
C TYR A 26 -9.75 0.32 4.53
N PHE A 27 -8.72 -0.53 4.61
CA PHE A 27 -8.89 -1.96 4.88
C PHE A 27 -9.60 -2.19 6.23
N LEU A 28 -9.12 -1.55 7.30
CA LEU A 28 -9.70 -1.65 8.64
C LEU A 28 -11.15 -1.13 8.69
N TYR A 29 -11.45 -0.06 7.96
CA TYR A 29 -12.81 0.43 7.79
C TYR A 29 -13.73 -0.61 7.13
N GLY A 30 -13.24 -1.28 6.08
CA GLY A 30 -13.96 -2.39 5.44
C GLY A 30 -14.23 -3.55 6.40
N VAL A 31 -13.25 -3.93 7.23
CA VAL A 31 -13.40 -4.96 8.27
C VAL A 31 -14.46 -4.54 9.29
N MET A 32 -14.36 -3.31 9.80
CA MET A 32 -15.30 -2.81 10.81
C MET A 32 -16.74 -2.78 10.28
N LYS A 33 -16.93 -2.36 9.03
CA LYS A 33 -18.24 -2.35 8.36
C LYS A 33 -18.77 -3.77 8.16
N PHE A 34 -17.91 -4.69 7.71
CA PHE A 34 -18.27 -6.10 7.53
C PHE A 34 -18.70 -6.78 8.84
N VAL A 35 -18.01 -6.47 9.96
CA VAL A 35 -18.30 -7.07 11.27
C VAL A 35 -19.53 -6.46 11.94
N ARG A 36 -19.78 -5.16 11.77
CA ARG A 36 -20.91 -4.46 12.41
C ARG A 36 -22.26 -4.76 11.74
N ASP A 37 -22.30 -4.80 10.42
CA ASP A 37 -23.57 -4.92 9.68
C ASP A 37 -23.78 -6.33 9.11
N GLN A 38 -23.69 -7.36 9.96
CA GLN A 38 -23.89 -8.75 9.54
C GLN A 38 -25.34 -9.05 9.13
N SER A 39 -26.31 -8.25 9.54
CA SER A 39 -27.74 -8.45 9.24
C SER A 39 -28.19 -7.93 7.87
N SER A 40 -27.34 -7.18 7.16
CA SER A 40 -27.64 -6.63 5.83
C SER A 40 -26.69 -7.22 4.79
N GLU A 41 -27.22 -7.93 3.81
CA GLU A 41 -26.42 -8.51 2.71
C GLU A 41 -25.68 -7.40 1.93
N ASP A 42 -26.33 -6.26 1.70
CA ASP A 42 -25.74 -5.12 0.99
C ASP A 42 -24.53 -4.54 1.75
N ALA A 43 -24.64 -4.41 3.07
CA ALA A 43 -23.57 -3.89 3.91
C ALA A 43 -22.38 -4.87 3.98
N GLN A 44 -22.65 -6.18 3.95
CA GLN A 44 -21.61 -7.20 3.85
C GLN A 44 -20.87 -7.14 2.50
N VAL A 45 -21.60 -7.01 1.39
CA VAL A 45 -21.01 -6.90 0.05
C VAL A 45 -20.12 -5.66 -0.04
N GLU A 46 -20.58 -4.54 0.51
CA GLU A 46 -19.81 -3.30 0.52
C GLU A 46 -18.59 -3.37 1.44
N GLY A 47 -18.71 -3.94 2.64
CA GLY A 47 -17.58 -4.18 3.54
C GLY A 47 -16.50 -5.05 2.89
N LYS A 48 -16.91 -6.14 2.21
CA LYS A 48 -16.00 -7.00 1.42
C LYS A 48 -15.30 -6.22 0.31
N ARG A 49 -16.03 -5.39 -0.43
CA ARG A 49 -15.43 -4.55 -1.48
C ARG A 49 -14.37 -3.61 -0.92
N HIS A 50 -14.62 -2.97 0.22
CA HIS A 50 -13.63 -2.11 0.86
C HIS A 50 -12.40 -2.87 1.35
N MET A 51 -12.57 -4.07 1.91
CA MET A 51 -11.45 -4.93 2.28
C MET A 51 -10.59 -5.31 1.06
N VAL A 52 -11.21 -5.70 -0.07
CA VAL A 52 -10.48 -6.06 -1.29
C VAL A 52 -9.67 -4.87 -1.82
N TRP A 53 -10.28 -3.69 -1.92
CA TRP A 53 -9.56 -2.49 -2.38
C TRP A 53 -8.40 -2.09 -1.44
N GLY A 54 -8.57 -2.26 -0.13
CA GLY A 54 -7.49 -2.07 0.84
C GLY A 54 -6.32 -3.04 0.63
N VAL A 55 -6.62 -4.34 0.43
CA VAL A 55 -5.61 -5.37 0.14
C VAL A 55 -4.90 -5.10 -1.17
N VAL A 56 -5.62 -4.71 -2.22
CA VAL A 56 -5.02 -4.35 -3.52
C VAL A 56 -4.05 -3.18 -3.35
N GLY A 57 -4.43 -2.15 -2.59
CA GLY A 57 -3.56 -1.02 -2.28
C GLY A 57 -2.26 -1.47 -1.60
N ILE A 58 -2.37 -2.31 -0.57
CA ILE A 58 -1.19 -2.85 0.15
C ILE A 58 -0.33 -3.71 -0.79
N ALA A 59 -0.94 -4.57 -1.61
CA ALA A 59 -0.23 -5.45 -2.54
C ALA A 59 0.59 -4.66 -3.57
N ILE A 60 0.06 -3.54 -4.09
CA ILE A 60 0.79 -2.65 -5.00
C ILE A 60 2.04 -2.08 -4.29
N MET A 61 1.89 -1.60 -3.06
CA MET A 61 3.01 -1.02 -2.31
C MET A 61 4.13 -2.03 -2.04
N VAL A 62 3.76 -3.26 -1.66
CA VAL A 62 4.72 -4.36 -1.46
C VAL A 62 5.40 -4.73 -2.78
N SER A 63 4.64 -4.78 -3.88
CA SER A 63 5.18 -5.09 -5.21
C SER A 63 6.21 -4.07 -5.67
N VAL A 64 5.98 -2.77 -5.43
CA VAL A 64 6.94 -1.71 -5.77
C VAL A 64 8.25 -1.91 -5.02
N TRP A 65 8.21 -2.16 -3.70
CA TRP A 65 9.42 -2.45 -2.92
C TRP A 65 10.15 -3.70 -3.39
N GLY A 66 9.41 -4.77 -3.72
CA GLY A 66 9.97 -5.98 -4.28
C GLY A 66 10.71 -5.74 -5.60
N ILE A 67 10.10 -4.97 -6.51
CA ILE A 67 10.70 -4.63 -7.81
C ILE A 67 11.94 -3.74 -7.62
N LEU A 68 11.87 -2.72 -6.76
CA LEU A 68 13.00 -1.83 -6.49
C LEU A 68 14.19 -2.61 -5.91
N ASN A 69 13.94 -3.50 -4.95
CA ASN A 69 14.98 -4.34 -4.35
C ASN A 69 15.55 -5.31 -5.38
N PHE A 70 14.70 -5.96 -6.17
CA PHE A 70 15.14 -6.87 -7.23
C PHE A 70 16.05 -6.17 -8.25
N ILE A 71 15.67 -4.97 -8.71
CA ILE A 71 16.47 -4.19 -9.66
C ILE A 71 17.79 -3.77 -9.01
N ASN A 72 17.77 -3.28 -7.76
CA ASN A 72 18.98 -2.86 -7.06
C ASN A 72 19.97 -4.03 -6.89
N GLU A 73 19.49 -5.19 -6.46
CA GLU A 73 20.32 -6.39 -6.30
C GLU A 73 20.87 -6.86 -7.65
N PHE A 74 20.04 -6.89 -8.69
CA PHE A 74 20.45 -7.30 -10.02
C PHE A 74 21.53 -6.36 -10.61
N VAL A 75 21.33 -5.05 -10.51
CA VAL A 75 22.27 -4.04 -11.03
C VAL A 75 23.58 -4.04 -10.26
N ILE A 76 23.53 -4.09 -8.92
CA ILE A 76 24.75 -4.11 -8.08
C ILE A 76 25.51 -5.43 -8.25
N GLY A 77 24.81 -6.55 -8.47
CA GLY A 77 25.42 -7.84 -8.77
C GLY A 77 26.23 -7.86 -10.07
N PHE A 78 25.83 -7.08 -11.09
CA PHE A 78 26.58 -6.91 -12.33
C PHE A 78 27.75 -5.92 -12.22
N SER A 79 27.70 -5.00 -11.27
CA SER A 79 28.73 -3.96 -11.08
C SER A 79 29.96 -4.44 -10.29
N ARG A 80 29.97 -5.70 -9.82
CA ARG A 80 31.08 -6.31 -9.08
C ARG A 80 31.93 -7.22 -9.97
#